data_AF-A0A255XUA9-F1
#
_entry.id   AF-A0A255XUA9-F1
#
_cell.length_a   1.000
_cell.length_b   1.000
_cell.length_c   1.000
_cell.angle_alpha   90.00
_cell.angle_beta   90.00
_cell.angle_gamma   90.00
#
_symmetry.space_group_name_H-M   'P 1'
#
loop_
_entity.id
_entity.type
_entity.pdbx_description
1 polymer ?
#
loop_
_entity_poly.entity_id
_entity_poly.type
_entity_poly.pdbx_seq_one_letter_code
_entity_poly.pdbx_strand_id
1 'polypeptide(L)'
;MKEKGAGAGDSAVIRSFPSELKYWESRKNHSKSNILIAIFDADVIEVDQKINLLRKELNNQALPDEDGVGVFIPARNIESWLHFLTGAAVDEKVDYKKNHPKIEKYVSEIKTFAQKCQTRQKIENMPPSLAAACQEFEKIRDRL
;
A
#
# COMPACT_ATOMS: atom_id res chain seq x y z
N MET A 1 -3.29 -22.55 -24.20
CA MET A 1 -3.95 -22.78 -22.89
C MET A 1 -2.97 -22.47 -21.76
N LYS A 2 -3.12 -21.32 -21.11
CA LYS A 2 -2.71 -21.00 -19.73
C LYS A 2 -3.19 -19.57 -19.45
N GLU A 3 -4.38 -19.44 -18.87
CA GLU A 3 -4.84 -18.16 -18.38
C GLU A 3 -4.00 -17.77 -17.15
N LYS A 4 -3.36 -16.60 -17.25
CA LYS A 4 -2.51 -16.02 -16.22
C LYS A 4 -3.42 -15.51 -15.09
N GLY A 5 -3.36 -16.16 -13.93
CA GLY A 5 -3.98 -15.68 -12.67
C GLY A 5 -3.29 -14.45 -12.04
N ALA A 6 -2.57 -13.65 -12.81
CA ALA A 6 -1.68 -12.59 -12.31
C ALA A 6 -2.35 -11.20 -12.25
N GLY A 7 -3.64 -11.12 -11.92
CA GLY A 7 -4.34 -9.81 -11.84
C GLY A 7 -5.76 -9.84 -11.29
N ALA A 8 -6.25 -11.03 -10.88
CA ALA A 8 -7.60 -11.17 -10.33
C ALA A 8 -7.73 -10.53 -8.94
N GLY A 9 -6.67 -10.56 -8.13
CA GLY A 9 -6.62 -9.95 -6.80
C GLY A 9 -6.72 -8.44 -6.85
N ASP A 10 -5.82 -7.77 -7.59
CA ASP A 10 -5.86 -6.31 -7.77
C ASP A 10 -7.19 -5.84 -8.35
N SER A 11 -7.68 -6.53 -9.38
CA SER A 11 -8.95 -6.18 -10.01
C SER A 11 -10.13 -6.37 -9.05
N ALA A 12 -10.04 -7.30 -8.08
CA ALA A 12 -11.05 -7.45 -7.05
C ALA A 12 -11.02 -6.28 -6.07
N VAL A 13 -9.84 -5.90 -5.56
CA VAL A 13 -9.67 -4.78 -4.63
C VAL A 13 -10.11 -3.46 -5.25
N ILE A 14 -9.68 -3.18 -6.48
CA ILE A 14 -10.04 -1.94 -7.20
C ILE A 14 -11.56 -1.84 -7.42
N ARG A 15 -12.23 -2.94 -7.79
CA ARG A 15 -13.69 -2.97 -8.00
C ARG A 15 -14.50 -2.89 -6.71
N SER A 16 -14.00 -3.43 -5.60
CA SER A 16 -14.71 -3.37 -4.31
C SER A 16 -14.47 -2.07 -3.55
N PHE A 17 -13.36 -1.37 -3.84
CA PHE A 17 -12.96 -0.16 -3.11
C PHE A 17 -14.08 0.90 -3.01
N PRO A 18 -14.83 1.26 -4.08
CA PRO A 18 -15.90 2.25 -3.95
C PRO A 18 -16.99 1.87 -2.95
N SER A 19 -17.38 0.58 -2.91
CA SER A 19 -18.39 0.11 -1.94
C SER A 19 -17.86 0.09 -0.51
N GLU A 20 -16.61 -0.30 -0.31
CA GLU A 20 -15.97 -0.31 1.01
C GLU A 20 -15.76 1.12 1.54
N LEU A 21 -15.38 2.06 0.66
CA LEU A 21 -15.25 3.47 1.00
C LEU A 21 -16.60 4.04 1.45
N LYS A 22 -17.68 3.79 0.70
CA LYS A 22 -19.03 4.23 1.07
C LYS A 22 -19.49 3.62 2.40
N TYR A 23 -19.15 2.36 2.65
CA TYR A 23 -19.45 1.72 3.92
C TYR A 23 -18.69 2.39 5.07
N TRP A 24 -17.38 2.61 4.90
CA TRP A 24 -16.56 3.34 5.87
C TRP A 24 -17.10 4.75 6.14
N GLU A 25 -17.45 5.50 5.10
CA GLU A 25 -18.05 6.84 5.21
C GLU A 25 -19.32 6.83 6.06
N SER A 26 -20.19 5.83 5.89
CA SER A 26 -21.42 5.70 6.69
C SER A 26 -21.16 5.42 8.18
N ARG A 27 -19.95 4.98 8.53
CA ARG A 27 -19.57 4.55 9.89
C ARG A 27 -18.50 5.44 10.53
N LYS A 28 -17.88 6.37 9.80
CA LYS A 28 -16.73 7.15 10.27
C LYS A 28 -17.01 8.00 11.51
N ASN A 29 -18.26 8.42 11.71
CA ASN A 29 -18.71 9.19 12.88
C ASN A 29 -19.22 8.32 14.04
N HIS A 30 -19.40 7.01 13.82
CA HIS A 30 -19.94 6.09 14.82
C HIS A 30 -18.86 5.39 15.65
N SER A 31 -17.64 5.28 15.14
CA SER A 31 -16.50 4.77 15.90
C SER A 31 -15.21 5.49 15.50
N LYS A 32 -14.48 5.99 16.49
CA LYS A 32 -13.16 6.62 16.30
C LYS A 32 -12.10 5.65 15.77
N SER A 33 -12.32 4.34 15.90
CA SER A 33 -11.37 3.29 15.49
C SER A 33 -11.67 2.67 14.11
N ASN A 34 -12.60 3.22 13.34
CA ASN A 34 -12.89 2.70 12.00
C ASN A 34 -11.82 3.15 11.01
N ILE A 35 -11.17 2.17 10.37
CA ILE A 35 -10.14 2.36 9.35
C ILE A 35 -10.49 1.52 8.12
N LEU A 36 -10.30 2.09 6.94
CA LEU A 36 -10.28 1.37 5.67
C LEU A 36 -8.83 1.30 5.16
N ILE A 37 -8.33 0.10 4.91
CA ILE A 37 -7.00 -0.14 4.36
C ILE A 37 -7.16 -0.90 3.04
N ALA A 38 -6.69 -0.31 1.95
CA ALA A 38 -6.62 -0.96 0.65
C ALA A 38 -5.16 -1.22 0.29
N ILE A 39 -4.83 -2.46 -0.06
CA ILE A 39 -3.48 -2.86 -0.47
C ILE A 39 -3.60 -3.67 -1.76
N PHE A 40 -2.87 -3.25 -2.80
CA PHE A 40 -2.78 -3.96 -4.07
C PHE A 40 -1.50 -3.54 -4.79
N ASP A 41 -0.85 -4.46 -5.47
CA ASP A 41 0.43 -4.17 -6.14
C ASP A 41 0.19 -3.42 -7.46
N ALA A 42 1.18 -2.68 -7.97
CA ALA A 42 1.14 -2.13 -9.32
C ALA A 42 1.58 -3.12 -10.41
N ASP A 43 2.02 -4.32 -10.03
CA ASP A 43 2.51 -5.37 -10.94
C ASP A 43 3.55 -4.81 -11.94
N VAL A 44 3.20 -4.75 -13.23
CA VAL A 44 4.07 -4.27 -14.33
C VAL A 44 3.71 -2.85 -14.76
N ILE A 45 2.65 -2.27 -14.20
CA ILE A 45 2.20 -0.92 -14.50
C ILE A 45 2.68 0.04 -13.42
N GLU A 46 2.91 1.29 -13.79
CA GLU A 46 3.40 2.31 -12.85
C GLU A 46 2.34 2.61 -11.78
N VAL A 47 2.78 2.98 -10.57
CA VAL A 47 1.89 3.30 -9.42
C VAL A 47 0.83 4.34 -9.81
N ASP A 48 1.20 5.36 -10.57
CA ASP A 48 0.26 6.40 -11.05
C ASP A 48 -0.84 5.83 -11.95
N GLN A 49 -0.54 4.81 -12.76
CA GLN A 49 -1.52 4.16 -13.62
C GLN A 49 -2.54 3.38 -12.78
N LYS A 50 -2.11 2.74 -11.70
CA LYS A 50 -3.01 2.09 -10.73
C LYS A 50 -3.89 3.08 -10.00
N ILE A 51 -3.32 4.20 -9.55
CA ILE A 51 -4.10 5.29 -8.95
C ILE A 51 -5.19 5.76 -9.91
N ASN A 52 -4.86 5.92 -11.20
CA ASN A 52 -5.84 6.32 -12.21
C ASN A 52 -6.93 5.26 -12.46
N LEU A 53 -6.62 3.96 -12.37
CA LEU A 53 -7.64 2.91 -12.41
C LEU A 53 -8.58 2.98 -11.21
N LEU A 54 -8.03 3.20 -10.01
CA LEU A 54 -8.83 3.37 -8.80
C LEU A 54 -9.74 4.61 -8.89
N ARG A 55 -9.20 5.73 -9.39
CA ARG A 55 -9.99 6.95 -9.66
C ARG A 55 -11.13 6.69 -10.64
N LYS A 56 -10.90 5.89 -11.70
CA LYS A 56 -11.97 5.54 -12.66
C LYS A 56 -13.12 4.79 -11.99
N GLU A 57 -12.83 3.83 -11.11
CA GLU A 57 -13.88 3.14 -10.33
C GLU A 57 -14.61 4.08 -9.36
N LEU A 58 -13.93 5.14 -8.91
CA LEU A 58 -14.54 6.23 -8.14
C LEU A 58 -15.18 7.32 -9.01
N ASN A 59 -15.56 7.02 -10.26
CA ASN A 59 -16.13 7.99 -11.21
C ASN A 59 -15.25 9.25 -11.43
N ASN A 60 -13.94 9.05 -11.50
CA ASN A 60 -12.89 10.07 -11.61
C ASN A 60 -12.81 11.04 -10.42
N GLN A 61 -13.33 10.67 -9.26
CA GLN A 61 -13.10 11.40 -8.03
C GLN A 61 -11.66 11.22 -7.54
N ALA A 62 -11.18 12.18 -6.74
CA ALA A 62 -9.91 12.04 -6.05
C ALA A 62 -9.96 10.87 -5.06
N LEU A 63 -8.80 10.30 -4.76
CA LEU A 63 -8.71 9.38 -3.63
C LEU A 63 -9.01 10.15 -2.33
N PRO A 64 -9.69 9.52 -1.37
CA PRO A 64 -9.95 10.14 -0.08
C PRO A 64 -8.62 10.50 0.58
N ASP A 65 -8.52 11.75 1.04
CA ASP A 65 -7.38 12.27 1.80
C ASP A 65 -7.73 12.41 3.30
N GLU A 66 -8.78 11.71 3.73
CA GLU A 66 -9.27 11.77 5.10
C GLU A 66 -8.52 10.80 6.03
N ASP A 67 -8.33 11.20 7.28
CA ASP A 67 -7.83 10.30 8.33
C ASP A 67 -8.73 9.08 8.47
N GLY A 68 -8.12 7.90 8.47
CA GLY A 68 -8.79 6.60 8.56
C GLY A 68 -8.99 5.88 7.24
N VAL A 69 -8.51 6.43 6.11
CA VAL A 69 -8.38 5.68 4.86
C VAL A 69 -6.92 5.68 4.42
N GLY A 70 -6.36 4.49 4.18
CA GLY A 70 -5.00 4.33 3.66
C GLY A 70 -4.98 3.44 2.42
N VAL A 71 -4.33 3.91 1.35
CA VAL A 71 -4.19 3.19 0.07
C VAL A 71 -2.72 2.90 -0.21
N PHE A 72 -2.32 1.65 -0.05
CA PHE A 72 -0.94 1.21 -0.19
C PHE A 72 -0.75 0.49 -1.52
N ILE A 73 0.16 1.01 -2.35
CA ILE A 73 0.42 0.46 -3.68
C ILE A 73 1.92 0.16 -3.81
N PRO A 74 2.39 -1.05 -3.46
CA PRO A 74 3.74 -1.48 -3.80
C PRO A 74 3.92 -1.47 -5.31
N ALA A 75 5.02 -0.91 -5.82
CA ALA A 75 5.20 -0.74 -7.27
C ALA A 75 5.16 -2.08 -8.05
N ARG A 76 6.02 -3.04 -7.72
CA ARG A 76 6.06 -4.32 -8.45
C ARG A 76 5.79 -5.55 -7.57
N ASN A 77 6.19 -5.46 -6.31
CA ASN A 77 6.07 -6.54 -5.33
C ASN A 77 6.34 -5.99 -3.93
N ILE A 78 5.59 -6.45 -2.93
CA ILE A 78 5.83 -6.13 -1.52
C ILE A 78 7.20 -6.64 -1.04
N GLU A 79 7.75 -7.66 -1.71
CA GLU A 79 9.09 -8.18 -1.44
C GLU A 79 10.18 -7.11 -1.56
N SER A 80 10.06 -6.18 -2.52
CA SER A 80 11.00 -5.06 -2.67
C SER A 80 11.11 -4.23 -1.38
N TRP A 81 9.99 -4.00 -0.68
CA TRP A 81 10.00 -3.30 0.60
C TRP A 81 10.75 -4.12 1.65
N LEU A 82 10.48 -5.42 1.73
CA LEU A 82 11.16 -6.32 2.67
C LEU A 82 12.67 -6.35 2.43
N HIS A 83 13.13 -6.44 1.17
CA HIS A 83 14.56 -6.35 0.84
C HIS A 83 15.16 -5.02 1.30
N PHE A 84 14.47 -3.90 1.07
CA PHE A 84 14.94 -2.59 1.53
C PHE A 84 15.07 -2.53 3.05
N LEU A 85 14.09 -3.09 3.78
CA LEU A 85 14.11 -3.14 5.24
C LEU A 85 15.31 -3.93 5.81
N THR A 86 15.89 -4.85 5.02
CA THR A 86 17.13 -5.55 5.39
C THR A 86 18.42 -4.75 5.15
N GLY A 87 18.32 -3.53 4.63
CA GLY A 87 19.46 -2.69 4.26
C GLY A 87 19.97 -2.93 2.83
N ALA A 88 19.26 -3.71 2.01
CA ALA A 88 19.60 -3.87 0.60
C ALA A 88 19.22 -2.62 -0.20
N ALA A 89 20.03 -2.27 -1.20
CA ALA A 89 19.62 -1.34 -2.24
C ALA A 89 18.60 -2.02 -3.15
N VAL A 90 17.47 -1.36 -3.40
CA VAL A 90 16.33 -1.91 -4.13
C VAL A 90 16.01 -1.04 -5.34
N ASP A 91 15.81 -1.70 -6.47
CA ASP A 91 15.21 -1.09 -7.67
C ASP A 91 13.79 -1.65 -7.82
N GLU A 92 12.77 -0.81 -7.64
CA GLU A 92 11.36 -1.21 -7.71
C GLU A 92 10.94 -1.75 -9.09
N LYS A 93 11.80 -1.62 -10.11
CA LYS A 93 11.60 -2.23 -11.42
C LYS A 93 12.03 -3.70 -11.48
N VAL A 94 12.75 -4.21 -10.48
CA VAL A 94 13.19 -5.61 -10.43
C VAL A 94 12.10 -6.51 -9.82
N ASP A 95 11.96 -7.73 -10.36
CA ASP A 95 11.06 -8.74 -9.81
C ASP A 95 11.73 -9.49 -8.66
N TYR A 96 11.32 -9.20 -7.42
CA TYR A 96 11.84 -9.84 -6.22
C TYR A 96 11.03 -11.07 -5.79
N LYS A 97 9.98 -11.48 -6.52
CA LYS A 97 9.12 -12.62 -6.13
C LYS A 97 9.90 -13.93 -5.96
N LYS A 98 11.03 -14.12 -6.64
CA LYS A 98 11.81 -15.37 -6.47
C LYS A 98 12.47 -15.49 -5.09
N ASN A 99 12.66 -14.36 -4.41
CA ASN A 99 13.22 -14.30 -3.07
C ASN A 99 12.13 -13.80 -2.14
N HIS A 100 11.28 -14.71 -1.65
CA HIS A 100 10.27 -14.44 -0.62
C HIS A 100 10.92 -14.55 0.78
N PRO A 101 11.39 -13.44 1.37
CA PRO A 101 11.76 -13.42 2.78
C PRO A 101 10.58 -13.91 3.64
N LYS A 102 10.85 -14.79 4.61
CA LYS A 102 9.85 -15.17 5.62
C LYS A 102 9.53 -13.96 6.49
N ILE A 103 8.35 -13.35 6.33
CA ILE A 103 7.95 -12.08 6.97
C ILE A 103 8.17 -12.11 8.49
N GLU A 104 7.98 -13.26 9.13
CA GLU A 104 8.16 -13.43 10.58
C GLU A 104 9.59 -13.11 11.05
N LYS A 105 10.57 -13.19 10.16
CA LYS A 105 11.97 -12.85 10.44
C LYS A 105 12.24 -11.34 10.41
N TYR A 106 11.32 -10.54 9.88
CA TYR A 106 11.51 -9.11 9.63
C TYR A 106 10.65 -8.22 10.54
N VAL A 107 10.02 -8.81 11.56
CA VAL A 107 9.12 -8.09 12.48
C VAL A 107 9.86 -6.93 13.17
N SER A 108 11.14 -7.09 13.49
CA SER A 108 11.92 -6.04 14.16
C SER A 108 12.22 -4.86 13.23
N GLU A 109 12.51 -5.15 11.97
CA GLU A 109 12.81 -4.21 10.90
C GLU A 109 11.55 -3.45 10.50
N ILE A 110 10.41 -4.15 10.37
CA ILE A 110 9.10 -3.55 10.11
C ILE A 110 8.72 -2.60 11.25
N LYS A 111 8.89 -3.01 12.52
CA LYS A 111 8.60 -2.14 13.67
C LYS A 111 9.50 -0.91 13.69
N THR A 112 10.80 -1.10 13.45
CA THR A 112 11.76 0.00 13.38
C THR A 112 11.40 0.97 12.26
N PHE A 113 11.04 0.46 11.09
CA PHE A 113 10.61 1.27 9.96
C PHE A 113 9.31 2.03 10.24
N ALA A 114 8.31 1.36 10.81
CA ALA A 114 7.08 2.02 11.23
C ALA A 114 7.38 3.18 12.19
N GLN A 115 8.27 2.98 13.17
CA GLN A 115 8.70 4.05 14.07
C GLN A 115 9.44 5.17 13.35
N LYS A 116 10.25 4.88 12.34
CA LYS A 116 10.91 5.90 11.50
C LYS A 116 9.92 6.70 10.67
N CYS A 117 8.91 6.07 10.06
CA CYS A 117 7.81 6.80 9.42
C CYS A 117 7.09 7.69 10.45
N GLN A 118 6.82 7.17 11.65
CA GLN A 118 6.13 7.93 12.72
C GLN A 118 6.89 9.18 13.16
N THR A 119 8.21 9.09 13.30
CA THR A 119 9.05 10.21 13.73
C THR A 119 9.48 11.11 12.57
N ARG A 120 8.99 10.85 11.35
CA ARG A 120 9.38 11.53 10.11
C ARG A 120 10.90 11.56 9.93
N GLN A 121 11.57 10.51 10.39
CA GLN A 121 13.01 10.39 10.24
C GLN A 121 13.34 10.22 8.76
N LYS A 122 14.32 10.97 8.26
CA LYS A 122 14.82 10.80 6.89
C LYS A 122 15.42 9.40 6.75
N ILE A 123 14.90 8.65 5.78
CA ILE A 123 15.43 7.33 5.39
C ILE A 123 16.09 7.49 4.02
N GLU A 124 17.39 7.27 3.95
CA GLU A 124 18.13 7.36 2.69
C GLU A 124 17.79 6.20 1.75
N ASN A 125 17.77 6.50 0.44
CA ASN A 125 17.50 5.53 -0.63
C ASN A 125 16.16 4.78 -0.49
N MET A 126 15.19 5.38 0.22
CA MET A 126 13.87 4.79 0.38
C MET A 126 13.17 4.65 -0.98
N PRO A 127 12.67 3.45 -1.32
CA PRO A 127 11.92 3.23 -2.56
C PRO A 127 10.71 4.18 -2.65
N PRO A 128 10.43 4.78 -3.81
CA PRO A 128 9.30 5.69 -3.99
C PRO A 128 7.95 5.15 -3.50
N SER A 129 7.61 3.89 -3.80
CA SER A 129 6.32 3.33 -3.35
C SER A 129 6.27 3.12 -1.83
N LEU A 130 7.41 2.81 -1.20
CA LEU A 130 7.52 2.72 0.25
C LEU A 130 7.48 4.11 0.93
N ALA A 131 7.99 5.15 0.26
CA ALA A 131 7.86 6.53 0.71
C ALA A 131 6.40 7.00 0.71
N ALA A 132 5.65 6.69 -0.35
CA ALA A 132 4.22 6.95 -0.43
C ALA A 132 3.45 6.19 0.66
N ALA A 133 3.84 4.93 0.94
CA ALA A 133 3.27 4.15 2.03
C ALA A 133 3.47 4.80 3.41
N CYS A 134 4.62 5.43 3.71
CA CYS A 134 4.77 6.17 4.97
C CYS A 134 3.73 7.31 5.09
N GLN A 135 3.39 8.00 3.99
CA GLN A 135 2.40 9.09 4.01
C GLN A 135 0.99 8.54 4.26
N GLU A 136 0.64 7.43 3.61
CA GLU A 136 -0.64 6.75 3.82
C GLU A 136 -0.76 6.17 5.23
N PHE A 137 0.36 5.73 5.82
CA PHE A 137 0.38 5.30 7.22
C PHE A 137 0.06 6.45 8.19
N GLU A 138 0.49 7.69 7.91
CA GLU A 138 0.15 8.85 8.75
C GLU A 138 -1.38 9.02 8.87
N LYS A 139 -2.13 8.80 7.78
CA LYS A 139 -3.60 8.94 7.73
C LYS A 139 -4.32 7.96 8.65
N ILE A 140 -3.76 6.78 8.88
CA ILE A 140 -4.43 5.71 9.64
C ILE A 140 -3.84 5.50 11.04
N ARG A 141 -2.64 6.02 11.31
CA ARG A 141 -1.87 5.75 12.53
C ARG A 141 -2.66 6.08 13.81
N ASP A 142 -3.25 7.26 13.89
CA ASP A 142 -3.89 7.74 15.13
C ASP A 142 -5.20 6.99 15.46
N ARG A 143 -5.57 6.01 14.63
CA ARG A 143 -6.75 5.14 14.77
C ARG A 143 -6.41 3.67 15.01
N LEU A 144 -5.15 3.26 14.87
CA LEU A 144 -4.64 1.89 15.13
C LEU A 144 -4.34 1.68 16.61
#